data_AF-A0A1Y0H277-F1
#
_entry.id   AF-A0A1Y0H277-F1
#
_cell.length_a   1.000
_cell.length_b   1.000
_cell.length_c   1.000
_cell.angle_alpha   90.00
_cell.angle_beta   90.00
_cell.angle_gamma   90.00
#
_symmetry.space_group_name_H-M   'P 1'
#
loop_
_entity.id
_entity.type
_entity.pdbx_description
1 polymer ?
#
loop_
_entity_poly.entity_id
_entity_poly.type
_entity_poly.pdbx_seq_one_letter_code
_entity_poly.pdbx_strand_id
1 'polypeptide(L)'
;MKRPIIIALTISCAITTGLILSKSSWETLQTQRQAYNEKIQASRKIETDRAELLKKTAQLDSPYGKEQRARELGYRKPYEKPLTLD
;
A
#
# COMPACT_ATOMS: atom_id res chain seq x y z
N MET A 1 -52.96 -11.49 35.26
CA MET A 1 -51.77 -12.35 35.04
C MET A 1 -51.02 -12.17 33.70
N LYS A 2 -51.42 -11.26 32.78
CA LYS A 2 -50.76 -11.15 31.45
C LYS A 2 -49.59 -10.15 31.35
N ARG A 3 -49.48 -9.20 32.29
CA ARG A 3 -48.43 -8.16 32.32
C ARG A 3 -46.98 -8.69 32.37
N PRO A 4 -46.62 -9.69 33.20
CA PRO A 4 -45.24 -10.17 33.24
C PRO A 4 -44.83 -10.91 31.97
N ILE A 5 -45.77 -11.59 31.30
CA ILE A 5 -45.52 -12.31 30.05
C ILE A 5 -45.19 -11.34 28.91
N ILE A 6 -45.92 -10.23 28.82
CA ILE A 6 -45.67 -9.19 27.80
C ILE A 6 -44.28 -8.56 28.00
N ILE A 7 -43.91 -8.27 29.25
CA ILE A 7 -42.59 -7.71 29.60
C ILE A 7 -41.47 -8.70 29.26
N ALA A 8 -41.64 -9.99 29.58
CA ALA A 8 -40.66 -11.00 29.24
C ALA A 8 -40.45 -11.14 27.72
N LEU A 9 -41.53 -11.06 26.94
CA LEU A 9 -41.50 -11.10 25.47
C LEU A 9 -40.81 -9.88 24.86
N THR A 10 -41.04 -8.68 25.39
CA THR A 10 -40.38 -7.47 24.87
C THR A 10 -38.89 -7.46 25.19
N ILE A 11 -38.50 -7.89 26.40
CA ILE A 11 -37.10 -8.01 26.80
C ILE A 11 -36.38 -9.06 25.95
N SER A 12 -36.98 -10.23 25.75
CA SER A 12 -36.36 -11.28 24.92
C SER A 12 -36.19 -10.83 23.47
N CYS A 13 -37.20 -10.17 22.91
CA CYS A 13 -37.12 -9.58 21.58
C CYS A 13 -35.96 -8.57 21.50
N ALA A 14 -35.90 -7.60 22.42
CA ALA A 14 -34.84 -6.59 22.44
C ALA A 14 -33.42 -7.20 22.53
N ILE A 15 -33.23 -8.23 23.36
CA ILE A 15 -31.94 -8.93 23.48
C ILE A 15 -31.58 -9.62 22.16
N THR A 16 -32.53 -10.33 21.54
CA THR A 16 -32.26 -11.02 20.27
C THR A 16 -31.89 -10.05 19.15
N THR A 17 -32.60 -8.93 19.02
CA THR A 17 -32.31 -7.91 18.01
C THR A 17 -30.95 -7.26 18.26
N GLY A 18 -30.60 -6.98 19.52
CA GLY A 18 -29.30 -6.43 19.90
C GLY A 18 -28.14 -7.36 19.56
N LEU A 19 -28.29 -8.67 19.79
CA LEU A 19 -27.27 -9.66 19.44
C LEU A 19 -27.07 -9.78 17.92
N ILE A 20 -28.16 -9.76 17.15
CA ILE A 20 -28.09 -9.82 15.69
C ILE A 20 -27.39 -8.58 15.12
N LEU A 21 -27.74 -7.38 15.59
CA LEU A 21 -27.09 -6.14 15.15
C LEU A 21 -25.60 -6.11 15.53
N SER A 22 -25.25 -6.59 16.72
CA SER A 22 -23.86 -6.63 17.19
C SER A 22 -22.99 -7.51 16.29
N LYS A 23 -23.49 -8.69 15.89
CA LYS A 23 -22.75 -9.59 15.00
C LYS A 23 -22.47 -8.95 13.64
N SER A 24 -23.49 -8.34 13.03
CA SER A 24 -23.34 -7.65 11.73
C SER A 24 -22.36 -6.47 11.79
N SER A 25 -22.35 -5.74 12.91
CA SER A 25 -21.42 -4.63 13.13
C SER A 25 -19.98 -5.12 13.24
N TRP A 26 -19.76 -6.26 13.90
CA TRP A 26 -18.43 -6.85 14.04
C TRP A 26 -17.86 -7.32 12.70
N GLU A 27 -18.67 -8.01 11.89
CA GLU A 27 -18.29 -8.45 10.54
C GLU A 27 -17.97 -7.24 9.64
N THR A 28 -18.77 -6.17 9.73
CA THR A 28 -18.52 -4.92 9.00
C THR A 28 -17.22 -4.25 9.44
N LEU A 29 -16.95 -4.21 10.74
CA LEU A 29 -15.71 -3.63 11.26
C LEU A 29 -14.48 -4.45 10.84
N GLN A 30 -14.60 -5.77 10.81
CA GLN A 30 -13.53 -6.67 10.38
C GLN A 30 -13.24 -6.50 8.88
N THR A 31 -14.26 -6.45 8.03
CA THR A 31 -14.11 -6.22 6.59
C THR A 31 -13.53 -4.84 6.29
N GLN A 32 -13.96 -3.79 7.00
CA GLN A 32 -13.37 -2.46 6.86
C GLN A 32 -11.88 -2.44 7.26
N ARG A 33 -11.50 -3.12 8.34
CA ARG A 33 -10.10 -3.25 8.75
C ARG A 33 -9.26 -3.99 7.71
N GLN A 34 -9.78 -5.06 7.15
CA GLN A 34 -9.11 -5.81 6.07
C GLN A 34 -8.88 -4.92 4.84
N ALA A 35 -9.94 -4.27 4.35
CA ALA A 35 -9.85 -3.37 3.20
C ALA A 35 -8.91 -2.19 3.45
N TYR A 36 -8.90 -1.63 4.67
CA TYR A 36 -7.97 -0.56 5.04
C TYR A 36 -6.51 -1.05 5.03
N ASN A 37 -6.25 -2.22 5.62
CA ASN A 37 -4.90 -2.80 5.65
C ASN A 37 -4.39 -3.14 4.24
N GLU A 38 -5.23 -3.69 3.37
CA GLU A 38 -4.88 -3.97 1.97
C GLU A 38 -4.53 -2.68 1.23
N LYS A 39 -5.31 -1.62 1.40
CA LYS A 39 -5.04 -0.31 0.79
C LYS A 39 -3.72 0.29 1.28
N ILE A 40 -3.40 0.19 2.56
CA ILE A 40 -2.12 0.65 3.10
C ILE A 40 -0.95 -0.15 2.52
N GLN A 41 -1.08 -1.47 2.44
CA GLN A 41 -0.01 -2.29 1.88
C GLN A 41 0.22 -1.96 0.40
N ALA A 42 -0.86 -1.79 -0.37
CA ALA A 42 -0.77 -1.35 -1.75
C ALA A 42 -0.14 0.06 -1.89
N SER A 43 -0.54 1.02 -1.04
CA SER A 43 0.02 2.37 -1.09
C SER A 43 1.52 2.40 -0.78
N ARG A 44 1.94 1.65 0.25
CA ARG A 44 3.37 1.53 0.61
C ARG A 44 4.18 0.95 -0.53
N LYS A 45 3.67 -0.07 -1.22
CA LYS A 45 4.34 -0.65 -2.38
C LYS A 45 4.48 0.37 -3.53
N ILE A 46 3.42 1.13 -3.80
CA ILE A 46 3.46 2.19 -4.82
C ILE A 46 4.48 3.28 -4.44
N GLU A 47 4.53 3.67 -3.17
CA GLU A 47 5.50 4.66 -2.68
C GLU A 47 6.94 4.15 -2.79
N THR A 48 7.20 2.89 -2.44
CA THR A 48 8.53 2.29 -2.59
C THR A 48 8.95 2.19 -4.04
N ASP A 49 8.05 1.74 -4.92
CA ASP A 49 8.33 1.60 -6.35
C ASP A 49 8.60 2.99 -6.97
N ARG A 50 7.82 4.01 -6.58
CA ARG A 50 8.04 5.39 -6.99
C ARG A 50 9.39 5.93 -6.52
N ALA A 51 9.76 5.66 -5.26
CA ALA A 51 11.04 6.10 -4.71
C ALA A 51 12.22 5.43 -5.44
N GLU A 52 12.12 4.14 -5.76
CA GLU A 52 13.13 3.42 -6.51
C GLU A 52 13.27 3.95 -7.95
N LEU A 53 12.15 4.19 -8.63
CA LEU A 53 12.14 4.78 -9.97
C LEU A 53 12.78 6.17 -9.95
N LEU A 54 12.43 7.02 -8.99
CA LEU A 54 13.04 8.34 -8.84
C LEU A 54 14.55 8.27 -8.59
N LYS A 55 15.01 7.28 -7.82
CA LYS A 55 16.44 7.04 -7.59
C LYS A 55 17.14 6.64 -8.89
N LYS A 56 16.55 5.73 -9.68
CA LYS A 56 17.09 5.30 -10.98
C LYS A 56 17.15 6.45 -11.98
N THR A 57 16.08 7.26 -12.08
CA THR A 57 16.08 8.43 -12.96
C THR A 57 17.10 9.46 -12.52
N ALA A 58 17.21 9.74 -11.22
CA ALA A 58 18.21 10.67 -10.69
C ALA A 58 19.65 10.19 -10.98
N GLN A 59 19.91 8.89 -10.89
CA GLN A 59 21.21 8.32 -11.26
C GLN A 59 21.51 8.52 -12.75
N LEU A 60 20.55 8.23 -13.63
CA LEU A 60 20.71 8.41 -15.08
C LEU A 60 20.84 9.88 -15.48
N ASP A 61 20.11 10.77 -14.82
CA ASP A 61 20.12 12.21 -15.11
C ASP A 61 21.32 12.95 -14.53
N SER A 62 22.02 12.33 -13.57
CA SER A 62 23.25 12.86 -13.01
C SER A 62 24.33 13.04 -14.09
N PRO A 63 25.22 14.04 -13.97
CA PRO A 63 26.32 14.23 -14.92
C PRO A 63 27.17 12.98 -15.12
N TYR A 64 27.40 12.23 -14.03
CA TYR A 64 28.14 10.97 -14.05
C TYR A 64 27.38 9.87 -14.80
N GLY A 65 26.08 9.71 -14.56
CA GLY A 65 25.25 8.74 -15.26
C GLY A 65 25.13 9.02 -16.76
N LYS A 66 25.04 10.30 -17.13
CA LYS A 66 25.08 10.74 -18.54
C LYS A 66 26.42 10.42 -19.19
N GLU A 67 27.54 10.66 -18.51
CA GLU A 67 28.87 10.32 -19.00
C GLU A 67 29.05 8.79 -19.14
N GLN A 68 28.55 8.03 -18.17
CA GLN A 68 28.62 6.56 -18.18
C GLN A 68 27.81 5.97 -19.35
N ARG A 69 26.58 6.46 -19.57
CA ARG A 69 25.76 6.10 -20.73
C ARG A 69 26.39 6.52 -22.06
N ALA A 70 27.02 7.68 -22.11
CA ALA A 70 27.76 8.13 -23.30
C ALA A 70 28.93 7.17 -23.61
N ARG A 71 29.66 6.71 -22.58
CA ARG A 71 30.74 5.73 -22.73
C ARG A 71 30.23 4.36 -23.20
N GLU A 72 29.09 3.88 -22.70
CA GLU A 72 28.45 2.64 -23.18
C GLU A 72 28.06 2.72 -24.66
N LEU A 73 27.64 3.90 -25.12
CA LEU A 73 27.35 4.19 -26.53
C LEU A 73 28.62 4.40 -27.39
N GLY A 74 29.80 4.22 -26.80
CA GLY A 74 31.09 4.36 -27.48
C GLY A 74 31.57 5.80 -27.63
N TYR A 75 30.86 6.79 -27.08
CA TYR A 75 31.32 8.17 -27.09
C TYR A 75 32.45 8.35 -26.07
N ARG A 76 33.57 8.90 -26.56
CA ARG A 76 34.72 9.32 -25.74
C ARG A 76 34.94 10.81 -25.91
N LYS A 77 35.50 11.46 -24.89
CA LYS A 77 35.90 12.86 -25.05
C LYS A 77 37.02 12.93 -26.10
N PRO A 78 37.04 13.95 -26.98
CA PRO A 78 37.99 14.03 -28.10
C PRO A 78 39.48 14.01 -27.70
N TYR A 79 39.80 14.25 -26.42
CA TYR A 79 41.17 14.25 -25.89
C TYR A 79 41.45 13.10 -24.90
N GLU A 80 40.55 12.12 -24.79
CA GLU A 80 40.70 11.01 -23.84
C GLU A 80 41.58 9.91 -24.46
N LYS A 81 42.72 9.61 -23.83
CA LYS A 81 43.57 8.48 -24.25
C LYS A 81 42.82 7.16 -24.01
N PRO A 82 42.85 6.20 -24.96
CA PRO A 82 42.27 4.89 -24.72
C PRO A 82 42.96 4.27 -23.49
N LEU A 83 42.17 3.83 -22.52
CA LEU A 83 42.65 2.93 -21.47
C LEU A 83 42.98 1.60 -22.16
N THR A 84 44.24 1.44 -22.56
CA THR A 84 44.84 0.13 -22.81
C THR A 84 45.01 -0.52 -21.44
N LEU A 85 44.12 -1.46 -21.13
CA LEU A 85 44.39 -2.50 -20.15
C LEU A 85 45.14 -3.58 -20.92
N ASP A 86 46.44 -3.72 -20.66
CA ASP A 86 47.28 -4.78 -21.20
C ASP A 86 46.75 -6.18 -20.84
#